data_AF-A0A660R5Z8-F1
#
_entry.id   AF-A0A660R5Z8-F1
#
_cell.length_a   1.000
_cell.length_b   1.000
_cell.length_c   1.000
_cell.angle_alpha   90.00
_cell.angle_beta   90.00
_cell.angle_gamma   90.00
#
_symmetry.space_group_name_H-M   'P 1'
#
loop_
_entity.id
_entity.type
_entity.pdbx_description
1 polymer ?
#
loop_
_entity_poly.entity_id
_entity_poly.type
_entity_poly.pdbx_seq_one_letter_code
_entity_poly.pdbx_strand_id
1 'polypeptide(L)' 'MFRILVINPGSTSTKLAIFEDEKCVVSKTLYHKTEELSRFERIVDQKDFRKKVIMAFLKEAGYSPRDFSAVVGRGGLV' A
#
# COMPACT_ATOMS: atom_id res chain seq x y z
N MET A 1 -15.82 15.41 -4.09
CA MET A 1 -15.48 14.02 -3.79
C MET A 1 -14.02 13.79 -4.13
N PHE A 2 -13.21 13.57 -3.10
CA PHE A 2 -11.80 13.22 -3.22
C PHE A 2 -11.64 11.73 -2.98
N ARG A 3 -10.87 11.05 -3.84
CA ARG A 3 -10.48 9.66 -3.60
C ARG A 3 -9.03 9.61 -3.15
N ILE A 4 -8.78 9.00 -2.01
CA ILE A 4 -7.47 9.02 -1.35
C ILE A 4 -6.98 7.58 -1.15
N LEU A 5 -5.78 7.28 -1.63
CA LEU A 5 -5.10 6.02 -1.35
C LEU A 5 -4.20 6.20 -0.13
N VAL A 6 -4.44 5.42 0.91
CA VAL A 6 -3.60 5.41 2.12
C VAL A 6 -2.70 4.18 2.09
N ILE A 7 -1.39 4.39 2.22
CA ILE A 7 -0.34 3.36 2.20
C ILE A 7 0.44 3.39 3.50
N ASN A 8 0.36 2.31 4.26
CA ASN A 8 1.08 2.16 5.53
C ASN A 8 1.93 0.87 5.52
N PRO A 9 3.18 0.96 5.03
CA PRO A 9 4.14 -0.13 5.14
C PRO A 9 4.55 -0.33 6.60
N GLY A 10 4.49 -1.58 7.07
CA GLY A 10 5.11 -2.04 8.31
C GLY A 10 6.17 -3.10 8.02
N SER A 11 6.82 -3.59 9.09
CA SER A 11 7.89 -4.60 9.01
C SER A 11 7.44 -5.85 8.23
N THR A 12 6.36 -6.48 8.69
CA THR A 12 5.82 -7.74 8.12
C THR A 12 4.46 -7.57 7.43
N SER A 13 3.97 -6.35 7.29
CA SER A 13 2.69 -6.08 6.63
C SER A 13 2.72 -4.80 5.80
N THR A 14 1.77 -4.65 4.88
CA THR A 14 1.40 -3.39 4.25
C THR A 14 -0.09 -3.20 4.43
N LYS A 15 -0.51 -2.17 5.15
CA LYS A 15 -1.91 -1.81 5.30
C LYS A 15 -2.27 -0.80 4.22
N LEU A 16 -3.39 -1.04 3.55
CA LEU A 16 -3.90 -0.21 2.45
C LEU A 16 -5.35 0.12 2.71
N ALA A 17 -5.73 1.35 2.40
CA ALA A 17 -7.12 1.77 2.42
C ALA A 17 -7.42 2.76 1.30
N ILE A 18 -8.65 2.74 0.83
CA ILE A 18 -9.21 3.71 -0.10
C ILE A 18 -10.30 4.46 0.64
N PHE A 19 -10.16 5.78 0.67
CA PHE A 19 -11.16 6.68 1.22
C PHE A 19 -11.83 7.45 0.08
N GLU A 20 -13.13 7.65 0.23
CA GLU A 20 -13.92 8.56 -0.57
C GLU A 20 -14.46 9.64 0.38
N ASP A 21 -13.90 10.83 0.27
CA ASP A 21 -13.99 11.89 1.29
C ASP A 21 -13.63 11.31 2.68
N GLU A 22 -14.55 11.32 3.64
CA GLU A 22 -14.32 10.82 5.01
C GLU A 22 -14.60 9.31 5.18
N LYS A 23 -15.17 8.66 4.16
CA LYS A 23 -15.61 7.26 4.24
C LYS A 23 -14.52 6.31 3.77
N CYS A 24 -14.11 5.39 4.63
CA CYS A 24 -13.29 4.25 4.24
C CYS A 24 -14.13 3.25 3.43
N VAL A 25 -13.88 3.13 2.13
CA VAL A 25 -14.65 2.23 1.24
C VAL A 25 -13.99 0.88 1.06
N VAL A 26 -12.65 0.82 1.13
CA VAL A 26 -11.87 -0.43 1.06
C VAL A 26 -10.76 -0.35 2.08
N SER A 27 -10.53 -1.42 2.83
CA SER A 27 -9.37 -1.56 3.72
C SER A 27 -8.86 -2.99 3.69
N LYS A 28 -7.54 -3.17 3.54
CA LYS A 28 -6.90 -4.48 3.50
C LYS A 28 -5.54 -4.44 4.19
N THR A 29 -5.27 -5.45 5.01
CA THR A 29 -3.92 -5.71 5.52
C THR A 29 -3.31 -6.85 4.73
N LEU A 30 -2.19 -6.58 4.08
CA LEU A 30 -1.42 -7.56 3.31
C LEU A 30 -0.24 -7.98 4.17
N TYR A 31 -0.21 -9.25 4.57
CA TYR A 31 0.88 -9.83 5.34
C TYR A 31 1.94 -10.40 4.40
N HIS A 32 3.20 -10.20 4.74
CA HIS A 32 4.34 -10.71 3.98
C HIS A 32 4.98 -11.82 4.78
N LYS A 33 5.24 -12.95 4.11
CA LYS A 33 5.93 -14.08 4.72
C LYS A 33 7.38 -13.71 5.01
N THR A 34 7.92 -14.18 6.13
CA THR A 34 9.31 -13.92 6.52
C THR A 34 10.27 -14.42 5.45
N GLU A 35 9.99 -15.57 4.84
CA GLU A 35 10.80 -16.19 3.77
C GLU A 35 10.81 -15.35 2.49
N GLU A 36 9.78 -14.55 2.25
CA GLU A 36 9.71 -13.65 1.10
C GLU A 36 10.51 -12.37 1.36
N LEU A 37 10.42 -11.84 2.59
CA LEU A 37 11.15 -10.65 3.02
C LEU A 37 12.64 -10.90 3.25
N SER A 38 13.04 -12.11 3.67
CA SER A 38 14.44 -12.47 3.91
C SER A 38 15.30 -12.49 2.64
N ARG A 39 14.66 -12.42 1.47
CA ARG A 39 15.33 -12.31 0.16
C ARG A 39 15.91 -10.92 -0.11
N PHE A 40 15.56 -9.92 0.69
CA PHE A 40 16.02 -8.54 0.53
C PHE A 40 17.08 -8.25 1.58
N GLU A 41 18.27 -7.83 1.13
CA GLU A 41 19.38 -7.48 2.01
C GLU A 41 19.06 -6.23 2.84
N ARG A 42 18.43 -5.23 2.22
CA ARG A 42 18.06 -3.97 2.87
C ARG A 42 16.56 -3.71 2.71
N ILE A 43 16.00 -2.95 3.65
CA ILE A 43 14.58 -2.57 3.63
C ILE A 43 14.23 -1.81 2.33
N VAL A 44 15.13 -0.96 1.84
CA VAL A 44 14.92 -0.20 0.60
C VAL A 44 14.78 -1.09 -0.64
N ASP A 45 15.41 -2.27 -0.62
CA ASP A 45 15.34 -3.23 -1.73
C ASP A 45 13.93 -3.84 -1.86
N GLN A 46 13.10 -3.74 -0.81
CA GLN A 46 11.70 -4.18 -0.84
C GLN A 46 10.79 -3.24 -1.65
N LYS A 47 11.25 -2.05 -2.07
CA LYS A 47 10.41 -1.02 -2.71
C LYS A 47 9.54 -1.56 -3.84
N ASP A 48 10.15 -2.29 -4.78
CA ASP A 48 9.43 -2.79 -5.95
C ASP A 48 8.49 -3.95 -5.61
N PHE A 49 8.86 -4.78 -4.64
CA PHE A 49 7.97 -5.80 -4.10
C PHE A 49 6.72 -5.18 -3.48
N ARG A 50 6.89 -4.20 -2.59
CA ARG A 50 5.78 -3.49 -1.95
C ARG A 50 4.91 -2.78 -2.98
N LYS A 51 5.51 -2.15 -4.00
CA LYS A 51 4.78 -1.53 -5.12
C LYS A 51 3.93 -2.53 -5.88
N LYS A 52 4.46 -3.72 -6.21
CA LYS A 52 3.70 -4.78 -6.91
C LYS A 52 2.45 -5.19 -6.11
N VAL A 53 2.60 -5.37 -4.81
CA VAL A 53 1.51 -5.74 -3.91
C VAL A 53 0.43 -4.63 -3.85
N ILE A 54 0.83 -3.35 -3.83
CA ILE A 54 -0.10 -2.21 -3.87
C ILE A 54 -0.85 -2.17 -5.20
N MET A 55 -0.17 -2.37 -6.33
CA MET A 55 -0.81 -2.40 -7.65
C MET A 55 -1.81 -3.55 -7.79
N ALA A 56 -1.50 -4.72 -7.23
CA ALA A 56 -2.43 -5.86 -7.18
C ALA A 56 -3.68 -5.53 -6.36
N PHE A 57 -3.53 -4.88 -5.20
CA PHE A 57 -4.65 -4.40 -4.39
C PHE A 57 -5.56 -3.44 -5.16
N LEU A 58 -5.00 -2.45 -5.86
CA LEU A 58 -5.80 -1.50 -6.66
C LEU A 58 -6.58 -2.22 -7.76
N LYS A 59 -5.91 -3.13 -8.49
CA LYS A 59 -6.54 -3.93 -9.53
C LYS A 59 -7.68 -4.79 -9.00
N GLU A 60 -7.48 -5.46 -7.87
CA GLU A 60 -8.51 -6.27 -7.20
C GLU A 60 -9.72 -5.42 -6.77
N ALA A 61 -9.47 -4.20 -6.29
CA ALA A 61 -10.50 -3.25 -5.89
C ALA A 61 -11.16 -2.51 -7.08
N GLY A 62 -10.73 -2.77 -8.32
CA GLY A 62 -11.30 -2.14 -9.51
C GLY A 62 -10.84 -0.70 -9.77
N TYR A 63 -9.71 -0.28 -9.19
CA TYR A 63 -9.16 1.06 -9.35
C TYR A 63 -7.82 1.07 -10.09
N SER A 64 -7.54 2.20 -10.75
CA SER A 64 -6.25 2.57 -11.33
C SER A 64 -5.61 3.71 -10.51
N PRO A 65 -4.28 3.89 -10.57
CA PRO A 65 -3.63 5.02 -9.89
C PRO A 65 -4.14 6.41 -10.32
N ARG A 66 -4.74 6.53 -11.51
CA ARG A 66 -5.28 7.80 -12.03
C ARG A 66 -6.62 8.17 -11.39
N ASP A 67 -7.27 7.23 -10.70
CA ASP A 67 -8.58 7.45 -10.06
C ASP A 67 -8.48 8.16 -8.71
N PHE A 68 -7.27 8.47 -8.25
CA PHE A 68 -7.00 9.05 -6.94
C PHE A 68 -6.60 10.51 -7.05
N SER A 69 -7.22 11.33 -6.21
CA SER A 69 -6.87 12.74 -6.03
C SER A 69 -5.57 12.91 -5.24
N ALA A 70 -5.27 11.96 -4.34
CA ALA A 70 -4.07 11.98 -3.53
C ALA A 70 -3.64 10.56 -3.11
N VAL A 71 -2.34 10.43 -2.81
CA VAL A 71 -1.75 9.24 -2.19
C VAL A 71 -1.05 9.67 -0.91
N VAL A 72 -1.39 9.06 0.21
CA VAL A 72 -0.83 9.37 1.54
C VAL A 72 -0.03 8.18 2.03
N GLY A 73 1.25 8.41 2.31
CA GLY A 73 2.13 7.42 2.93
C GLY A 73 2.31 7.67 4.42
N ARG A 74 2.49 6.62 5.23
CA ARG A 74 3.01 6.77 6.59
C ARG A 74 4.43 7.36 6.52
N GLY A 75 4.70 8.41 7.31
CA GLY A 75 6.03 9.00 7.43
C GLY A 75 7.10 7.98 7.86
N GLY A 76 8.27 8.05 7.23
CA GLY A 76 9.45 7.25 7.55
C GLY A 76 10.47 8.05 8.36
N LEU A 77 11.70 7.52 8.43
CA LEU A 77 12.85 8.29 8.92
C LEU A 77 13.22 9.34 7.87
N VAL A 78 13.41 10.59 8.30
CA VAL A 78 13.81 11.76 7.50
C VAL A 78 15.17 12.26 7.90
#